data_AF-A0A0E4AFC0-F1
#
_entry.id   AF-A0A0E4AFC0-F1
#
_cell.length_a   1.000
_cell.length_b   1.000
_cell.length_c   1.000
_cell.angle_alpha   90.00
_cell.angle_beta   90.00
_cell.angle_gamma   90.00
#
_symmetry.space_group_name_H-M   'P 1'
#
loop_
_entity.id
_entity.type
_entity.pdbx_description
1 polymer ?
#
loop_
_entity_poly.entity_id
_entity_poly.type
_entity_poly.pdbx_seq_one_letter_code
_entity_poly.pdbx_strand_id
1 'polypeptide(L)'
;MPTGDSKDPDVTLSLATAPDFDDLTDNDSEIDEYSTALDVEAQLLCSLLWAPAESAKRAVAALTSADFYRPVNAALFTAIEELVTAGKPHNSAHVFTTLQQEGRTSGHLGKQLTKALTDITTIGVPSAELEHNIAAVLTQAYRRGFREAARSLAQAAEELPEDQLFEHLLSIGRERRAASQRLAAIREGRA
;
A
#
# COMPACT_ATOMS: atom_id res chain seq x y z
N MET A 1 -26.79 -42.34 48.58
CA MET A 1 -27.22 -42.93 47.30
C MET A 1 -28.58 -42.39 46.95
N PRO A 2 -28.87 -42.11 45.67
CA PRO A 2 -27.98 -41.47 44.68
C PRO A 2 -27.86 -39.97 45.09
N THR A 3 -27.79 -38.92 44.26
CA THR A 3 -27.28 -38.71 42.88
C THR A 3 -26.46 -37.40 42.91
N GLY A 4 -25.86 -37.00 41.78
CA GLY A 4 -25.62 -35.59 41.47
C GLY A 4 -26.18 -35.27 40.08
N ASP A 5 -26.35 -33.98 39.77
CA ASP A 5 -26.25 -33.53 38.38
C ASP A 5 -25.64 -32.12 38.36
N SER A 6 -24.90 -31.83 37.29
CA SER A 6 -24.12 -30.61 37.12
C SER A 6 -24.54 -29.94 35.83
N LYS A 7 -25.00 -28.68 35.89
CA LYS A 7 -25.09 -27.87 34.68
C LYS A 7 -24.99 -26.37 34.92
N ASP A 8 -23.83 -25.86 34.51
CA ASP A 8 -23.52 -24.62 33.80
C ASP A 8 -24.29 -23.32 34.14
N PRO A 9 -23.59 -22.20 34.41
CA PRO A 9 -24.20 -20.89 34.43
C PRO A 9 -24.65 -20.47 33.02
N ASP A 10 -25.76 -19.75 32.95
CA ASP A 10 -26.35 -19.19 31.74
C ASP A 10 -25.44 -18.12 31.12
N VAL A 11 -24.52 -18.53 30.24
CA VAL A 11 -23.78 -17.62 29.37
C VAL A 11 -24.68 -17.25 28.20
N THR A 12 -25.58 -16.31 28.46
CA THR A 12 -26.23 -15.54 27.40
C THR A 12 -25.15 -14.81 26.62
N LEU A 13 -24.75 -15.41 25.49
CA LEU A 13 -23.82 -14.80 24.56
C LEU A 13 -24.53 -13.59 23.94
N SER A 14 -24.40 -12.43 24.58
CA SER A 14 -24.94 -11.17 24.09
C SER A 14 -24.35 -10.94 22.71
N LEU A 15 -25.20 -11.11 21.69
CA LEU A 15 -24.82 -10.95 20.30
C LEU A 15 -24.44 -9.47 20.15
N ALA A 16 -23.14 -9.20 20.08
CA ALA A 16 -22.65 -7.84 19.93
C ALA A 16 -23.27 -7.25 18.67
N THR A 17 -24.17 -6.28 18.84
CA THR A 17 -24.80 -5.54 17.76
C THR A 17 -23.71 -5.10 16.79
N ALA A 18 -23.78 -5.58 15.55
CA ALA A 18 -22.90 -5.10 14.49
C ALA A 18 -23.09 -3.58 14.41
N PRO A 19 -22.01 -2.77 14.37
CA PRO A 19 -22.16 -1.34 14.25
C PRO A 19 -22.91 -1.02 12.96
N ASP A 20 -24.02 -0.28 13.06
CA ASP A 20 -24.70 0.30 11.91
C ASP A 20 -23.71 1.22 11.20
N PHE A 21 -23.41 0.92 9.94
CA PHE A 21 -22.39 1.63 9.16
C PHE A 21 -22.91 2.92 8.48
N ASP A 22 -24.15 3.33 8.80
CA ASP A 22 -24.92 4.31 8.03
C ASP A 22 -24.99 5.72 8.67
N ASP A 23 -24.15 5.99 9.69
CA ASP A 23 -24.04 7.30 10.35
C ASP A 23 -22.60 7.87 10.26
N LEU A 24 -22.17 8.18 9.03
CA LEU A 24 -20.88 8.81 8.72
C LEU A 24 -21.02 10.04 7.78
N THR A 25 -22.19 10.67 7.74
CA THR A 25 -22.45 11.85 6.88
C THR A 25 -22.92 13.06 7.68
N ASP A 26 -22.08 13.58 8.58
CA ASP A 26 -22.04 15.03 8.83
C ASP A 26 -20.72 15.47 9.51
N ASN A 27 -19.68 15.73 8.73
CA ASN A 27 -18.60 16.65 9.13
C ASN A 27 -17.83 17.23 7.91
N ASP A 28 -18.56 17.77 6.93
CA ASP A 28 -18.02 18.19 5.62
C ASP A 28 -17.21 19.52 5.67
N SER A 29 -16.56 19.81 6.80
CA SER A 29 -15.76 21.05 7.00
C SER A 29 -14.65 20.95 8.08
N GLU A 30 -13.92 19.83 8.15
CA GLU A 30 -12.58 19.81 8.75
C GLU A 30 -11.50 19.73 7.66
N ILE A 31 -10.52 20.64 7.74
CA ILE A 31 -9.47 20.82 6.73
C ILE A 31 -8.41 19.73 6.89
N ASP A 32 -8.56 18.62 6.15
CA ASP A 32 -7.42 17.72 5.87
C ASP A 32 -6.64 18.27 4.67
N GLU A 33 -5.87 19.36 4.91
CA GLU A 33 -4.95 19.90 3.91
C GLU A 33 -3.83 18.88 3.68
N TYR A 34 -4.04 18.02 2.68
CA TYR A 34 -3.13 16.94 2.32
C TYR A 34 -1.69 17.44 2.25
N SER A 35 -0.88 17.02 3.22
CA SER A 35 0.53 17.36 3.27
C SER A 35 1.36 16.29 2.59
N THR A 36 1.87 16.57 1.39
CA THR A 36 2.84 15.71 0.70
C THR A 36 4.07 15.40 1.57
N ALA A 37 4.43 16.29 2.50
CA ALA A 37 5.54 16.06 3.42
C ALA A 37 5.23 15.03 4.53
N LEU A 38 3.95 14.78 4.83
CA LEU A 38 3.49 13.77 5.81
C LEU A 38 3.02 12.46 5.13
N ASP A 39 2.94 12.43 3.80
CA ASP A 39 2.64 11.22 3.03
C ASP A 39 3.83 10.26 3.05
N VAL A 40 3.61 9.08 3.64
CA VAL A 40 4.61 8.01 3.75
C VAL A 40 5.10 7.52 2.38
N GLU A 41 4.25 7.54 1.35
CA GLU A 41 4.66 7.18 -0.02
C GLU A 41 5.61 8.23 -0.61
N ALA A 42 5.32 9.51 -0.40
CA ALA A 42 6.18 10.60 -0.82
C ALA A 42 7.51 10.62 -0.04
N GLN A 43 7.50 10.34 1.27
CA GLN A 43 8.72 10.18 2.08
C GLN A 43 9.57 8.97 1.65
N LEU A 44 8.93 7.84 1.32
CA LEU A 44 9.57 6.67 0.73
C LEU A 44 10.27 7.04 -0.59
N LEU A 45 9.56 7.69 -1.51
CA LEU A 45 10.10 8.11 -2.80
C LEU A 45 11.24 9.11 -2.62
N CYS A 46 11.14 10.05 -1.67
CA CYS A 46 12.20 10.98 -1.33
C CYS A 46 13.47 10.24 -0.87
N SER A 47 13.33 9.31 0.08
CA SER A 47 14.43 8.46 0.57
C SER A 47 15.07 7.63 -0.54
N LEU A 48 14.25 7.10 -1.46
CA LEU A 48 14.67 6.23 -2.55
C LEU A 48 15.47 6.97 -3.64
N LEU A 49 15.09 8.21 -3.98
CA LEU A 49 15.82 9.03 -4.97
C LEU A 49 17.28 9.31 -4.59
N TRP A 50 17.60 9.24 -3.29
CA TRP A 50 18.93 9.51 -2.73
C TRP A 50 19.59 8.26 -2.13
N ALA A 51 19.08 7.08 -2.43
CA ALA A 51 19.56 5.83 -1.89
C ALA A 51 20.86 5.36 -2.56
N PRO A 52 21.78 4.71 -1.82
CA PRO A 52 22.86 3.94 -2.43
C PRO A 52 22.28 2.87 -3.36
N ALA A 53 22.91 2.62 -4.51
CA ALA A 53 22.37 1.75 -5.55
C ALA A 53 21.98 0.34 -5.05
N GLU A 54 22.74 -0.24 -4.12
CA GLU A 54 22.41 -1.55 -3.54
C GLU A 54 21.19 -1.50 -2.61
N SER A 55 20.96 -0.40 -1.89
CA SER A 55 19.74 -0.22 -1.09
C SER A 55 18.53 0.07 -1.98
N ALA A 56 18.71 0.84 -3.06
CA ALA A 56 17.67 1.05 -4.06
C ALA A 56 17.24 -0.27 -4.73
N LYS A 57 18.19 -1.15 -5.08
CA LYS A 57 17.90 -2.51 -5.62
C LYS A 57 17.05 -3.35 -4.67
N ARG A 58 17.38 -3.40 -3.37
CA ARG A 58 16.59 -4.13 -2.37
C ARG A 58 15.19 -3.52 -2.22
N ALA A 59 15.08 -2.20 -2.22
CA ALA A 59 13.80 -1.49 -2.15
C ALA A 59 12.87 -1.83 -3.33
N VAL A 60 13.38 -1.79 -4.57
CA VAL A 60 12.57 -2.10 -5.76
C VAL A 60 12.29 -3.59 -5.92
N ALA A 61 13.11 -4.48 -5.34
CA ALA A 61 12.82 -5.91 -5.28
C ALA A 61 11.73 -6.28 -4.24
N ALA A 62 11.52 -5.45 -3.22
CA ALA A 62 10.54 -5.68 -2.16
C ALA A 62 9.16 -5.09 -2.46
N LEU A 63 9.13 -3.91 -3.10
CA LEU A 63 7.95 -3.13 -3.43
C LEU A 63 7.45 -3.41 -4.85
N THR A 64 6.18 -3.11 -5.09
CA THR A 64 5.56 -3.05 -6.41
C THR A 64 4.75 -1.76 -6.51
N SER A 65 4.46 -1.30 -7.74
CA SER A 65 3.62 -0.12 -7.95
C SER A 65 2.21 -0.24 -7.33
N ALA A 66 1.69 -1.47 -7.16
CA ALA A 66 0.41 -1.73 -6.49
C ALA A 66 0.42 -1.52 -4.96
N ASP A 67 1.60 -1.41 -4.34
CA ASP A 67 1.70 -1.08 -2.91
C ASP A 67 1.41 0.40 -2.63
N PHE A 68 1.48 1.27 -3.65
CA PHE A 68 1.12 2.68 -3.60
C PHE A 68 -0.40 2.89 -3.79
N TYR A 69 -1.00 3.70 -2.93
CA TYR A 69 -2.38 4.19 -3.04
C TYR A 69 -2.51 5.30 -4.09
N ARG A 70 -1.52 6.22 -4.18
CA ARG A 70 -1.60 7.34 -5.13
C ARG A 70 -1.06 6.92 -6.50
N PRO A 71 -1.85 6.98 -7.58
CA PRO A 71 -1.38 6.58 -8.92
C PRO A 71 -0.15 7.37 -9.41
N VAL A 72 -0.01 8.63 -8.99
CA VAL A 72 1.17 9.45 -9.31
C VAL A 72 2.43 8.96 -8.61
N ASN A 73 2.32 8.52 -7.35
CA ASN A 73 3.43 7.93 -6.60
C ASN A 73 3.81 6.56 -7.18
N ALA A 74 2.81 5.73 -7.51
CA ALA A 74 3.01 4.45 -8.20
C ALA A 74 3.77 4.60 -9.52
N ALA A 75 3.39 5.58 -10.35
CA ALA A 75 4.02 5.84 -11.64
C ALA A 75 5.44 6.45 -11.51
N LEU A 76 5.72 7.20 -10.45
CA LEU A 76 7.08 7.65 -10.11
C LEU A 76 7.94 6.50 -9.60
N PHE A 77 7.39 5.61 -8.77
CA PHE A 77 8.07 4.39 -8.33
C PHE A 77 8.51 3.53 -9.53
N THR A 78 7.61 3.27 -10.48
CA THR A 78 7.96 2.51 -11.70
C THR A 78 9.08 3.19 -12.51
N ALA A 79 9.09 4.53 -12.64
CA ALA A 79 10.19 5.23 -13.31
C ALA A 79 11.54 5.10 -12.59
N ILE A 80 11.53 5.01 -11.25
CA ILE A 80 12.73 4.75 -10.44
C ILE A 80 13.16 3.27 -10.56
N GLU A 81 12.21 2.34 -10.49
CA GLU A 81 12.39 0.90 -10.67
C GLU A 81 13.04 0.56 -12.03
N GLU A 82 12.57 1.19 -13.11
CA GLU A 82 13.13 1.08 -14.47
C GLU A 82 14.62 1.50 -14.50
N LEU A 83 14.98 2.61 -13.82
CA LEU A 83 16.35 3.09 -13.74
C LEU A 83 17.25 2.21 -12.86
N VAL A 84 16.77 1.83 -11.67
CA VAL A 84 17.51 0.98 -10.72
C VAL A 84 17.78 -0.41 -11.31
N THR A 85 16.78 -1.01 -11.95
CA THR A 85 16.89 -2.32 -12.62
C THR A 85 17.86 -2.27 -13.81
N ALA A 86 17.86 -1.16 -14.55
CA ALA A 86 18.84 -0.91 -15.61
C ALA A 86 20.25 -0.54 -15.11
N GLY A 87 20.49 -0.49 -13.79
CA GLY A 87 21.77 -0.09 -13.20
C GLY A 87 22.14 1.38 -13.42
N LYS A 88 21.16 2.23 -13.76
CA LYS A 88 21.35 3.65 -14.04
C LYS A 88 21.24 4.50 -12.75
N PRO A 89 21.83 5.71 -12.73
CA PRO A 89 21.51 6.69 -11.71
C PRO A 89 20.01 6.99 -11.67
N HIS A 90 19.42 7.03 -10.47
CA HIS A 90 17.98 7.11 -10.25
C HIS A 90 17.56 8.31 -9.37
N ASN A 91 18.44 9.32 -9.25
CA ASN A 91 18.08 10.58 -8.60
C ASN A 91 17.08 11.38 -9.44
N SER A 92 16.51 12.42 -8.85
CA SER A 92 15.42 13.19 -9.44
C SER A 92 15.72 13.80 -10.81
N ALA A 93 16.95 14.23 -11.07
CA ALA A 93 17.34 14.76 -12.37
C ALA A 93 17.31 13.67 -13.45
N HIS A 94 17.77 12.46 -13.12
CA HIS A 94 17.71 11.32 -14.03
C HIS A 94 16.29 10.81 -14.24
N VAL A 95 15.47 10.71 -13.18
CA VAL A 95 14.05 10.38 -13.29
C VAL A 95 13.32 11.38 -14.19
N PHE A 96 13.51 12.69 -13.96
CA PHE A 96 12.90 13.74 -14.78
C PHE A 96 13.35 13.67 -16.25
N THR A 97 14.64 13.45 -16.50
CA THR A 97 15.19 13.30 -17.86
C THR A 97 14.58 12.09 -18.58
N THR A 98 14.43 10.95 -17.90
CA THR A 98 13.80 9.74 -18.44
C THR A 98 12.33 9.98 -18.77
N LEU A 99 11.55 10.52 -17.83
CA LEU A 99 10.15 10.89 -18.07
C LEU A 99 9.99 11.86 -19.24
N GLN A 100 10.93 12.79 -19.43
CA GLN A 100 10.91 13.73 -20.56
C GLN A 100 11.23 13.03 -21.89
N GLN A 101 12.25 12.17 -21.93
CA GLN A 101 12.64 11.41 -23.13
C GLN A 101 11.55 10.44 -23.59
N GLU A 102 10.79 9.87 -22.66
CA GLU A 102 9.64 8.99 -22.93
C GLU A 102 8.33 9.76 -23.23
N GLY A 103 8.37 11.10 -23.23
CA GLY A 103 7.19 11.95 -23.45
C GLY A 103 6.19 11.98 -22.28
N ARG A 104 6.45 11.25 -21.19
CA ARG A 104 5.62 11.13 -19.97
C ARG A 104 5.44 12.45 -19.21
N THR A 105 6.21 13.49 -19.52
CA THR A 105 6.03 14.86 -18.97
C THR A 105 4.94 15.69 -19.67
N SER A 106 4.35 15.19 -20.77
CA SER A 106 3.34 15.92 -21.55
C SER A 106 1.91 15.79 -20.99
N GLY A 107 1.05 16.75 -21.35
CA GLY A 107 -0.37 16.73 -20.97
C GLY A 107 -0.63 16.95 -19.48
N HIS A 108 -1.86 16.64 -19.02
CA HIS A 108 -2.27 16.86 -17.64
C HIS A 108 -1.56 15.92 -16.66
N LEU A 109 -1.46 14.63 -17.00
CA LEU A 109 -0.79 13.63 -16.17
C LEU A 109 0.72 13.89 -16.06
N GLY A 110 1.38 14.29 -17.14
CA GLY A 110 2.81 14.62 -17.11
C GLY A 110 3.15 15.86 -16.27
N LYS A 111 2.24 16.85 -16.23
CA LYS A 111 2.33 17.97 -15.28
C LYS A 111 2.18 17.50 -13.83
N GLN A 112 1.25 16.58 -13.55
CA GLN A 112 1.11 16.01 -12.20
C GLN A 112 2.35 15.22 -11.78
N LEU A 113 2.92 14.38 -12.65
CA LEU A 113 4.17 13.65 -12.38
C LEU A 113 5.34 14.60 -12.11
N THR A 114 5.49 15.65 -12.93
CA THR A 114 6.54 16.66 -12.76
C THR A 114 6.39 17.42 -11.44
N LYS A 115 5.15 17.80 -11.08
CA LYS A 115 4.87 18.44 -9.79
C LYS A 115 5.13 17.49 -8.62
N ALA A 116 4.63 16.26 -8.66
CA ALA A 116 4.84 15.28 -7.59
C ALA A 116 6.33 14.98 -7.39
N LEU A 117 7.11 14.82 -8.46
CA LEU A 117 8.56 14.66 -8.38
C LEU A 117 9.23 15.88 -7.72
N THR A 118 8.82 17.10 -8.10
CA THR A 118 9.31 18.34 -7.47
C THR A 118 8.98 18.37 -5.98
N ASP A 119 7.71 18.19 -5.62
CA ASP A 119 7.24 18.20 -4.23
C ASP A 119 8.01 17.14 -3.39
N ILE A 120 8.13 15.91 -3.89
CA ILE A 120 8.88 14.80 -3.25
C ILE A 120 10.35 15.17 -3.04
N THR A 121 11.03 15.78 -4.01
CA THR A 121 12.43 16.18 -3.83
C THR A 121 12.64 17.23 -2.76
N THR A 122 11.61 18.02 -2.44
CA THR A 122 11.69 19.09 -1.43
C THR A 122 11.39 18.65 0.00
N ILE A 123 10.93 17.39 0.22
CA ILE A 123 10.62 16.89 1.58
C ILE A 123 11.89 16.77 2.43
N GLY A 124 13.03 16.40 1.82
CA GLY A 124 14.32 16.33 2.50
C GLY A 124 14.53 15.11 3.40
N VAL A 125 13.76 14.02 3.19
CA VAL A 125 13.93 12.77 3.95
C VAL A 125 15.27 12.10 3.61
N PRO A 126 16.10 11.73 4.60
CA PRO A 126 17.37 11.07 4.33
C PRO A 126 17.17 9.64 3.85
N SER A 127 18.05 9.16 2.97
CA SER A 127 18.01 7.77 2.48
C SER A 127 18.27 6.70 3.55
N ALA A 128 18.71 7.09 4.74
CA ALA A 128 18.80 6.21 5.91
C ALA A 128 17.43 5.76 6.44
N GLU A 129 16.35 6.50 6.17
CA GLU A 129 14.98 6.15 6.58
C GLU A 129 14.26 5.22 5.58
N LEU A 130 14.91 4.88 4.47
CA LEU A 130 14.32 4.07 3.38
C LEU A 130 13.68 2.77 3.89
N GLU A 131 14.38 2.00 4.73
CA GLU A 131 13.86 0.72 5.23
C GLU A 131 12.64 0.89 6.16
N HIS A 132 12.59 1.97 6.93
CA HIS A 132 11.41 2.31 7.75
C HIS A 132 10.22 2.70 6.87
N ASN A 133 10.46 3.54 5.86
CA ASN A 133 9.43 4.02 4.94
C ASN A 133 8.87 2.88 4.06
N ILE A 134 9.70 1.91 3.65
CA ILE A 134 9.23 0.67 2.99
C ILE A 134 8.28 -0.11 3.92
N ALA A 135 8.68 -0.35 5.17
CA ALA A 135 7.87 -1.10 6.13
C ALA A 135 6.52 -0.40 6.44
N ALA A 136 6.51 0.94 6.45
CA ALA A 136 5.32 1.75 6.63
C ALA A 136 4.37 1.67 5.42
N VAL A 137 4.86 1.89 4.18
CA VAL A 137 4.06 1.73 2.96
C VAL A 137 3.50 0.31 2.83
N LEU A 138 4.32 -0.73 3.02
CA LEU A 138 3.84 -2.12 2.97
C LEU A 138 2.80 -2.42 4.06
N THR A 139 2.89 -1.81 5.25
CA THR A 139 1.88 -1.97 6.30
C THR A 139 0.56 -1.28 5.92
N GLN A 140 0.60 -0.11 5.26
CA GLN A 140 -0.59 0.55 4.73
C GLN A 140 -1.21 -0.24 3.56
N ALA A 141 -0.40 -0.69 2.60
CA ALA A 141 -0.81 -1.52 1.47
C ALA A 141 -1.45 -2.84 1.92
N TYR A 142 -0.87 -3.50 2.93
CA TYR A 142 -1.41 -4.72 3.52
C TYR A 142 -2.81 -4.47 4.12
N ARG A 143 -2.98 -3.41 4.91
CA ARG A 143 -4.29 -3.03 5.47
C ARG A 143 -5.30 -2.67 4.38
N ARG A 144 -4.89 -1.95 3.33
CA ARG A 144 -5.72 -1.59 2.18
C ARG A 144 -6.23 -2.84 1.46
N GLY A 145 -5.34 -3.77 1.17
CA GLY A 145 -5.68 -5.03 0.50
C GLY A 145 -6.64 -5.94 1.28
N PHE A 146 -6.73 -5.82 2.61
CA PHE A 146 -7.79 -6.51 3.37
C PHE A 146 -9.17 -5.85 3.20
N ARG A 147 -9.25 -4.52 3.06
CA ARG A 147 -10.52 -3.83 2.76
C ARG A 147 -10.99 -4.12 1.34
N GLU A 148 -10.07 -4.12 0.39
CA GLU A 148 -10.32 -4.49 -1.02
C GLU A 148 -10.78 -5.94 -1.13
N ALA A 149 -10.11 -6.87 -0.44
CA ALA A 149 -10.52 -8.27 -0.36
C ALA A 149 -11.93 -8.46 0.24
N ALA A 150 -12.25 -7.76 1.34
CA ALA A 150 -13.56 -7.82 1.97
C ALA A 150 -14.66 -7.29 1.03
N ARG A 151 -14.42 -6.15 0.37
CA ARG A 151 -15.35 -5.59 -0.63
C ARG A 151 -15.53 -6.53 -1.82
N SER A 152 -14.45 -7.10 -2.34
CA SER A 152 -14.48 -8.03 -3.47
C SER A 152 -15.23 -9.32 -3.13
N LEU A 153 -15.09 -9.84 -1.90
CA LEU A 153 -15.83 -11.03 -1.46
C LEU A 153 -17.32 -10.73 -1.23
N ALA A 154 -17.66 -9.55 -0.70
CA ALA A 154 -19.05 -9.12 -0.56
C ALA A 154 -19.74 -8.98 -1.92
N GLN A 155 -19.13 -8.28 -2.87
CA GLN A 155 -19.62 -8.17 -4.25
C GLN A 155 -19.73 -9.55 -4.93
N ALA A 156 -18.73 -10.42 -4.74
CA ALA A 156 -18.77 -11.77 -5.29
C ALA A 156 -19.96 -12.60 -4.79
N ALA A 157 -20.35 -12.46 -3.52
CA ALA A 157 -21.50 -13.17 -2.95
C ALA A 157 -22.85 -12.75 -3.55
N GLU A 158 -22.93 -11.55 -4.16
CA GLU A 158 -24.12 -11.05 -4.87
C GLU A 158 -24.10 -11.37 -6.36
N GLU A 159 -22.91 -11.33 -7.00
CA GLU A 159 -22.76 -11.34 -8.46
C GLU A 159 -22.23 -12.65 -9.06
N LEU A 160 -21.46 -13.46 -8.32
CA LEU A 160 -20.84 -14.67 -8.87
C LEU A 160 -21.74 -15.92 -8.71
N PRO A 161 -21.71 -16.84 -9.69
CA PRO A 161 -22.23 -18.19 -9.52
C PRO A 161 -21.62 -18.94 -8.34
N GLU A 162 -22.43 -19.77 -7.67
CA GLU A 162 -22.04 -20.49 -6.43
C GLU A 162 -20.79 -21.37 -6.61
N ASP A 163 -20.61 -21.97 -7.79
CA ASP A 163 -19.46 -22.80 -8.15
C ASP A 163 -18.15 -22.02 -8.31
N GLN A 164 -18.22 -20.69 -8.43
CA GLN A 164 -17.06 -19.79 -8.58
C GLN A 164 -16.64 -19.09 -7.28
N LEU A 165 -17.55 -18.99 -6.30
CA LEU A 165 -17.29 -18.32 -5.01
C LEU A 165 -16.06 -18.86 -4.29
N PHE A 166 -15.88 -20.20 -4.29
CA PHE A 166 -14.78 -20.85 -3.58
C PHE A 166 -13.42 -20.56 -4.24
N GLU A 167 -13.32 -20.61 -5.57
CA GLU A 167 -12.06 -20.28 -6.26
C GLU A 167 -11.72 -18.79 -6.17
N HIS A 168 -12.71 -17.91 -6.16
CA HIS A 168 -12.49 -16.47 -5.91
C HIS A 168 -11.90 -16.23 -4.52
N LEU A 169 -12.47 -16.86 -3.48
CA LEU A 169 -11.93 -16.83 -2.11
C LEU A 169 -10.49 -17.37 -2.04
N LEU A 170 -10.20 -18.47 -2.75
CA LEU A 170 -8.84 -19.01 -2.82
C LEU A 170 -7.87 -18.06 -3.54
N SER A 171 -8.30 -17.36 -4.60
CA SER A 171 -7.47 -16.35 -5.28
C SER A 171 -7.08 -15.22 -4.33
N ILE A 172 -8.07 -14.61 -3.67
CA ILE A 172 -7.86 -13.59 -2.63
C ILE A 172 -6.90 -14.11 -1.55
N GLY A 173 -7.10 -15.33 -1.05
CA GLY A 173 -6.26 -15.94 -0.03
C GLY A 173 -4.80 -16.12 -0.46
N ARG A 174 -4.54 -16.54 -1.71
CA ARG A 174 -3.19 -16.68 -2.29
C ARG A 174 -2.48 -15.32 -2.35
N GLU A 175 -3.16 -14.28 -2.83
CA GLU A 175 -2.61 -12.93 -2.88
C GLU A 175 -2.29 -12.35 -1.50
N ARG A 176 -3.22 -12.47 -0.54
CA ARG A 176 -3.00 -11.97 0.83
C ARG A 176 -1.85 -12.71 1.51
N ARG A 177 -1.66 -14.01 1.24
CA ARG A 177 -0.50 -14.79 1.71
C ARG A 177 0.82 -14.26 1.12
N ALA A 178 0.86 -13.98 -0.19
CA ALA A 178 2.05 -13.41 -0.83
C ALA A 178 2.40 -12.02 -0.25
N ALA A 179 1.41 -11.15 -0.07
CA ALA A 179 1.60 -9.84 0.57
C ALA A 179 2.11 -9.96 2.03
N SER A 180 1.58 -10.93 2.79
CA SER A 180 2.03 -11.22 4.16
C SER A 180 3.50 -11.66 4.20
N GLN A 181 3.90 -12.53 3.27
CA GLN A 181 5.28 -13.01 3.14
C GLN A 181 6.27 -11.89 2.79
N ARG A 182 5.91 -10.97 1.86
CA ARG A 182 6.74 -9.79 1.54
C ARG A 182 6.92 -8.89 2.77
N LEU A 183 5.85 -8.60 3.50
CA LEU A 183 5.90 -7.77 4.71
C LEU A 183 6.74 -8.42 5.83
N ALA A 184 6.68 -9.75 5.99
CA ALA A 184 7.50 -10.48 6.96
C ALA A 184 9.00 -10.43 6.60
N ALA A 185 9.36 -10.65 5.33
CA ALA A 185 10.74 -10.59 4.86
C ALA A 185 11.40 -9.22 5.16
N ILE A 186 10.67 -8.12 4.95
CA ILE A 186 11.14 -6.76 5.27
C ILE A 186 11.33 -6.56 6.78
N ARG A 187 10.36 -6.98 7.61
CA ARG A 187 10.45 -6.82 9.08
C ARG A 187 11.58 -7.63 9.72
N GLU A 188 12.00 -8.72 9.08
CA GLU A 188 13.08 -9.58 9.53
C GLU A 188 14.44 -9.21 8.92
N GLY A 189 14.53 -8.15 8.10
CA GLY A 189 15.78 -7.73 7.43
C GLY A 189 16.28 -8.74 6.39
N ARG A 190 15.38 -9.51 5.76
CA ARG A 190 15.68 -10.59 4.79
C ARG A 190 15.34 -10.22 3.33
N ALA A 191 15.21 -8.92 3.03
CA ALA A 191 14.95 -8.36 1.71
C ALA A 191 16.20 -7.68 1.12
#